data_AF-A0A2I0NHD8-F1
#
_entry.id   AF-A0A2I0NHD8-F1
#
_cell.length_a   1.000
_cell.length_b   1.000
_cell.length_c   1.000
_cell.angle_alpha   90.00
_cell.angle_beta   90.00
_cell.angle_gamma   90.00
#
_symmetry.space_group_name_H-M   'P 1'
#
loop_
_entity.id
_entity.type
_entity.pdbx_description
1 polymer ?
#
loop_
_entity_poly.entity_id
_entity_poly.type
_entity_poly.pdbx_seq_one_letter_code
_entity_poly.pdbx_strand_id
1 'polypeptide(L)'
;MRTFLQRRSIIRVTMWSLDSLKKMDSYDFELLVGDLFESMGYVTHVTPRSRDYGVDILIKLEHFGLSHSWIIQAKKYNGSVGVREIREYGSLRMRDRVDGVIIVTTGHFSPDAQDEAGKYNVKLVSGDLLVGMLNRYLEKPVALYEGGIAVATGKEPYEIPQDDAELLLRDNEEILLRETVNLNGNGYELLLSNRNLFLKEVGFLSRKTTLKHKIAVTNIIGAMQGKNGILLFTGGKDIRTCLIKGDGKIIDVLEQVKMTVPGQAEKLIKFSRAGNTESVLTSKRIFVRENDDTWQCPLSRISSVGLKKGLVFRNSRIILYVTGESVEKKELAVDDAVSWKSGIESAVRSS
;
A
#
# COMPACT_ATOMS: atom_id res chain seq x y z
N MET A 1 -31.04 32.55 12.76
CA MET A 1 -30.69 31.74 11.58
C MET A 1 -29.53 32.41 10.86
N ARG A 2 -28.30 31.90 11.01
CA ARG A 2 -27.16 32.09 10.09
C ARG A 2 -26.03 31.16 10.53
N THR A 3 -25.59 30.37 9.56
CA THR A 3 -24.95 29.07 9.69
C THR A 3 -23.44 29.20 9.93
N PHE A 4 -22.91 28.36 10.82
CA PHE A 4 -21.48 28.14 11.04
C PHE A 4 -20.78 27.72 9.72
N LEU A 5 -19.74 28.45 9.34
CA LEU A 5 -18.79 28.04 8.30
C LEU A 5 -17.89 26.94 8.87
N GLN A 6 -18.21 25.68 8.61
CA GLN A 6 -17.31 24.57 8.86
C GLN A 6 -16.31 24.47 7.70
N ARG A 7 -15.11 25.03 7.89
CA ARG A 7 -13.97 24.86 7.00
C ARG A 7 -13.65 23.36 6.88
N ARG A 8 -13.91 22.77 5.71
CA ARG A 8 -13.40 21.45 5.33
C ARG A 8 -11.95 21.60 4.87
N SER A 9 -11.02 20.97 5.58
CA SER A 9 -9.64 20.79 5.13
C SER A 9 -9.64 19.86 3.91
N ILE A 10 -9.44 20.40 2.71
CA ILE A 10 -9.27 19.63 1.48
C ILE A 10 -7.83 19.10 1.48
N ILE A 11 -7.63 17.79 1.68
CA ILE A 11 -6.34 17.15 1.46
C ILE A 11 -6.12 17.08 -0.06
N ARG A 12 -5.20 17.90 -0.59
CA ARG A 12 -4.75 17.79 -1.98
C ARG A 12 -3.72 16.65 -2.08
N VAL A 13 -4.15 15.49 -2.55
CA VAL A 13 -3.22 14.44 -2.98
C VAL A 13 -2.52 14.96 -4.24
N THR A 14 -1.22 15.23 -4.15
CA THR A 14 -0.42 15.67 -5.29
C THR A 14 0.16 14.43 -5.94
N MET A 15 -0.12 14.18 -7.23
CA MET A 15 0.49 13.06 -7.94
C MET A 15 1.99 13.31 -8.17
N TRP A 16 2.77 12.25 -8.31
CA TRP A 16 4.11 12.30 -8.88
C TRP A 16 4.01 12.69 -10.35
N SER A 17 4.90 13.59 -10.79
CA SER A 17 5.03 14.01 -12.18
C SER A 17 6.49 13.93 -12.61
N LEU A 18 6.72 13.74 -13.91
CA LEU A 18 8.06 13.76 -14.50
C LEU A 18 8.84 15.03 -14.14
N ASP A 19 8.17 16.18 -14.15
CA ASP A 19 8.78 17.45 -13.76
C ASP A 19 9.22 17.47 -12.30
N SER A 20 8.45 16.85 -11.39
CA SER A 20 8.85 16.74 -9.99
C SER A 20 10.07 15.84 -9.80
N LEU A 21 10.17 14.75 -10.57
CA LEU A 21 11.33 13.84 -10.53
C LEU A 21 12.58 14.48 -11.11
N LYS A 22 12.45 15.23 -12.22
CA LYS A 22 13.59 15.93 -12.85
C LYS A 22 14.16 17.05 -11.97
N LYS A 23 13.33 17.64 -11.10
CA LYS A 23 13.74 18.69 -10.14
C LYS A 23 14.35 18.12 -8.84
N MET A 24 14.21 16.82 -8.59
CA MET A 24 14.72 16.16 -7.40
C MET A 24 16.26 16.02 -7.44
N ASP A 25 16.91 16.04 -6.27
CA ASP A 25 18.33 15.69 -6.19
C ASP A 25 18.56 14.24 -6.63
N SER A 26 19.71 13.95 -7.23
CA SER A 26 19.99 12.60 -7.74
C SER A 26 19.98 11.54 -6.63
N TYR A 27 20.41 11.89 -5.42
CA TYR A 27 20.39 10.95 -4.30
C TYR A 27 18.99 10.73 -3.72
N ASP A 28 18.20 11.79 -3.61
CA ASP A 28 16.78 11.67 -3.23
C ASP A 28 16.01 10.83 -4.26
N PHE A 29 16.39 10.92 -5.54
CA PHE A 29 15.83 10.09 -6.61
C PHE A 29 16.20 8.61 -6.45
N GLU A 30 17.46 8.29 -6.13
CA GLU A 30 17.89 6.92 -5.83
C GLU A 30 17.13 6.35 -4.61
N LEU A 31 17.00 7.14 -3.54
CA LEU A 31 16.21 6.75 -2.36
C LEU A 31 14.74 6.52 -2.71
N LEU A 32 14.11 7.41 -3.47
CA LEU A 32 12.72 7.27 -3.92
C LEU A 32 12.51 6.00 -4.74
N VAL A 33 13.46 5.64 -5.59
CA VAL A 33 13.41 4.38 -6.36
C VAL A 33 13.57 3.20 -5.39
N GLY A 34 14.42 3.30 -4.38
CA GLY A 34 14.52 2.30 -3.30
C GLY A 34 13.18 2.08 -2.59
N ASP A 35 12.56 3.15 -2.12
CA ASP A 35 11.24 3.13 -1.47
C ASP A 35 10.16 2.54 -2.38
N LEU A 36 10.23 2.84 -3.68
CA LEU A 36 9.32 2.28 -4.66
C LEU A 36 9.43 0.75 -4.72
N PHE A 37 10.64 0.21 -4.85
CA PHE A 37 10.81 -1.25 -4.88
C PHE A 37 10.50 -1.89 -3.52
N GLU A 38 10.74 -1.21 -2.41
CA GLU A 38 10.34 -1.72 -1.08
C GLU A 38 8.81 -1.81 -0.96
N SER A 39 8.10 -0.76 -1.40
CA SER A 39 6.64 -0.74 -1.44
C SER A 39 6.03 -1.77 -2.41
N MET A 40 6.81 -2.22 -3.40
CA MET A 40 6.47 -3.31 -4.30
C MET A 40 6.73 -4.71 -3.69
N GLY A 41 7.28 -4.78 -2.48
CA GLY A 41 7.51 -6.02 -1.73
C GLY A 41 8.92 -6.60 -1.84
N TYR A 42 9.89 -5.84 -2.34
CA TYR A 42 11.30 -6.26 -2.37
C TYR A 42 12.01 -5.87 -1.08
N VAL A 43 12.98 -6.67 -0.65
CA VAL A 43 13.98 -6.23 0.32
C VAL A 43 14.99 -5.36 -0.42
N THR A 44 15.15 -4.10 -0.01
CA THR A 44 15.94 -3.08 -0.70
C THR A 44 17.13 -2.64 0.15
N HIS A 45 18.31 -2.52 -0.45
CA HIS A 45 19.54 -2.03 0.19
C HIS A 45 20.16 -0.98 -0.72
N VAL A 46 20.09 0.29 -0.32
CA VAL A 46 20.72 1.41 -1.05
C VAL A 46 22.20 1.48 -0.69
N THR A 47 23.08 1.58 -1.69
CA THR A 47 24.53 1.57 -1.48
C THR A 47 25.05 2.95 -1.02
N PRO A 48 26.07 3.00 -0.14
CA PRO A 48 26.64 4.28 0.28
C PRO A 48 27.48 4.95 -0.82
N ARG A 49 27.23 6.24 -1.05
CA ARG A 49 27.91 7.14 -2.02
C ARG A 49 29.44 7.04 -2.11
N SER A 50 30.15 6.64 -1.04
CA SER A 50 31.62 6.65 -0.98
C SER A 50 32.31 5.42 -1.57
N ARG A 51 31.56 4.42 -2.07
CA ARG A 51 32.13 3.15 -2.56
C ARG A 51 31.59 2.68 -3.92
N ASP A 52 30.80 3.48 -4.63
CA ASP A 52 30.05 2.92 -5.76
C ASP A 52 30.87 2.79 -7.03
N TYR A 53 30.98 1.53 -7.45
CA TYR A 53 31.39 1.10 -8.78
C TYR A 53 30.20 1.12 -9.77
N GLY A 54 29.26 2.05 -9.58
CA GLY A 54 28.04 2.15 -10.39
C GLY A 54 26.97 1.11 -10.04
N VAL A 55 26.65 0.94 -8.76
CA VAL A 55 25.47 0.21 -8.28
C VAL A 55 24.74 1.18 -7.36
N ASP A 56 23.45 1.42 -7.55
CA ASP A 56 22.73 2.40 -6.72
C ASP A 56 21.84 1.70 -5.68
N ILE A 57 21.21 0.57 -6.04
CA ILE A 57 20.31 -0.18 -5.14
C ILE A 57 20.42 -1.68 -5.42
N LEU A 58 20.53 -2.49 -4.37
CA LEU A 58 20.37 -3.94 -4.46
C LEU A 58 18.98 -4.33 -3.95
N ILE A 59 18.26 -5.13 -4.73
CA ILE A 59 16.93 -5.63 -4.36
C ILE A 59 16.89 -7.15 -4.35
N LYS A 60 16.11 -7.73 -3.44
CA LYS A 60 15.89 -9.16 -3.34
C LYS A 60 14.41 -9.47 -3.15
N LEU A 61 13.93 -10.47 -3.89
CA LEU A 61 12.61 -11.05 -3.69
C LEU A 61 12.77 -12.52 -3.30
N GLU A 62 12.23 -12.87 -2.14
CA GLU A 62 12.20 -14.25 -1.64
C GLU A 62 10.77 -14.77 -1.63
N HIS A 63 10.53 -15.86 -2.33
CA HIS A 63 9.21 -16.49 -2.38
C HIS A 63 9.33 -18.00 -2.53
N PHE A 64 8.68 -18.77 -1.66
CA PHE A 64 8.73 -20.24 -1.65
C PHE A 64 10.15 -20.84 -1.66
N GLY A 65 11.11 -20.20 -0.98
CA GLY A 65 12.51 -20.64 -0.96
C GLY A 65 13.30 -20.33 -2.23
N LEU A 66 12.67 -19.70 -3.24
CA LEU A 66 13.36 -19.12 -4.38
C LEU A 66 13.75 -17.69 -4.05
N SER A 67 15.01 -17.35 -4.30
CA SER A 67 15.56 -16.02 -4.11
C SER A 67 15.99 -15.49 -5.47
N HIS A 68 15.48 -14.31 -5.83
CA HIS A 68 15.95 -13.56 -6.98
C HIS A 68 16.47 -12.20 -6.52
N SER A 69 17.61 -11.81 -7.05
CA SER A 69 18.34 -10.60 -6.72
C SER A 69 18.58 -9.77 -7.97
N TRP A 70 18.42 -8.45 -7.84
CA TRP A 70 18.70 -7.53 -8.93
C TRP A 70 19.47 -6.32 -8.43
N ILE A 71 20.27 -5.76 -9.33
CA ILE A 71 20.86 -4.45 -9.17
C ILE A 71 19.98 -3.44 -9.89
N ILE A 72 19.72 -2.31 -9.25
CA ILE A 72 19.09 -1.15 -9.88
C ILE A 72 20.13 -0.06 -10.06
N GLN A 73 20.19 0.46 -11.29
CA GLN A 73 20.85 1.71 -11.62
C GLN A 73 19.77 2.78 -11.84
N ALA A 74 19.70 3.78 -10.97
CA ALA A 74 18.80 4.93 -11.07
C ALA A 74 19.57 6.16 -11.56
N LYS A 75 19.24 6.64 -12.77
CA LYS A 75 19.88 7.84 -13.34
C LYS A 75 18.86 8.87 -13.78
N LYS A 76 19.04 10.09 -13.31
CA LYS A 76 18.31 11.25 -13.81
C LYS A 76 18.87 11.65 -15.18
N TYR A 77 18.10 11.43 -16.24
CA TYR A 77 18.42 11.85 -17.61
C TYR A 77 17.40 12.88 -18.11
N ASN A 78 17.88 13.86 -18.87
CA ASN A 78 17.04 14.79 -19.63
C ASN A 78 16.82 14.36 -21.09
N GLY A 79 17.46 13.26 -21.54
CA GLY A 79 17.40 12.74 -22.90
C GLY A 79 17.23 11.21 -22.96
N SER A 80 17.63 10.60 -24.08
CA SER A 80 17.54 9.15 -24.28
C SER A 80 18.76 8.39 -23.75
N VAL A 81 18.52 7.27 -23.06
CA VAL A 81 19.54 6.29 -22.68
C VAL A 81 19.86 5.40 -23.90
N GLY A 82 21.16 5.22 -24.17
CA GLY A 82 21.67 4.52 -25.35
C GLY A 82 22.21 3.13 -25.05
N VAL A 83 22.64 2.44 -26.11
CA VAL A 83 23.21 1.08 -26.08
C VAL A 83 24.43 0.97 -25.14
N ARG A 84 25.24 2.03 -25.05
CA ARG A 84 26.44 2.05 -24.22
C ARG A 84 26.10 1.82 -22.75
N GLU A 85 25.12 2.55 -22.23
CA GLU A 85 24.68 2.46 -20.84
C GLU A 85 24.08 1.08 -20.54
N ILE A 86 23.35 0.48 -21.49
CA ILE A 86 22.82 -0.89 -21.34
C ILE A 86 23.94 -1.90 -21.16
N ARG A 87 24.99 -1.82 -21.99
CA ARG A 87 26.15 -2.74 -21.92
C ARG A 87 26.97 -2.54 -20.66
N GLU A 88 27.20 -1.28 -20.29
CA GLU A 88 27.95 -0.92 -19.10
C GLU A 88 27.28 -1.47 -17.84
N TYR A 89 26.01 -1.12 -17.60
CA TYR A 89 25.30 -1.58 -16.41
C TYR A 89 24.94 -3.06 -16.48
N GLY A 90 24.68 -3.60 -17.67
CA GLY A 90 24.46 -5.03 -17.86
C GLY A 90 25.64 -5.89 -17.40
N SER A 91 26.87 -5.37 -17.45
CA SER A 91 28.06 -6.07 -16.98
C SER A 91 28.08 -6.30 -15.45
N LEU A 92 27.36 -5.48 -14.67
CA LEU A 92 27.27 -5.59 -13.21
C LEU A 92 26.68 -6.93 -12.77
N ARG A 93 25.76 -7.48 -13.58
CA ARG A 93 25.18 -8.81 -13.35
C ARG A 93 26.26 -9.88 -13.15
N MET A 94 27.30 -9.86 -13.99
CA MET A 94 28.38 -10.84 -13.97
C MET A 94 29.33 -10.62 -12.80
N ARG A 95 29.56 -9.37 -12.43
CA ARG A 95 30.48 -8.98 -11.35
C ARG A 95 29.93 -9.37 -9.98
N ASP A 96 28.66 -9.05 -9.73
CA ASP A 96 28.05 -9.12 -8.39
C ASP A 96 27.15 -10.34 -8.20
N ARG A 97 27.12 -11.25 -9.18
CA ARG A 97 26.39 -12.55 -9.15
C ARG A 97 24.89 -12.40 -8.83
N VAL A 98 24.26 -11.39 -9.45
CA VAL A 98 22.80 -11.17 -9.36
C VAL A 98 22.06 -11.74 -10.58
N ASP A 99 20.75 -11.91 -10.47
CA ASP A 99 19.93 -12.52 -11.51
C ASP A 99 19.68 -11.58 -12.70
N GLY A 100 19.72 -10.28 -12.47
CA GLY A 100 19.64 -9.27 -13.53
C GLY A 100 19.91 -7.85 -13.05
N VAL A 101 19.78 -6.92 -13.99
CA VAL A 101 19.95 -5.48 -13.76
C VAL A 101 18.70 -4.75 -14.22
N ILE A 102 18.30 -3.72 -13.48
CA ILE A 102 17.20 -2.82 -13.81
C ILE A 102 17.79 -1.42 -13.99
N ILE A 103 17.52 -0.78 -15.12
CA ILE A 103 17.88 0.61 -15.34
C ILE A 103 16.61 1.46 -15.20
N VAL A 104 16.64 2.41 -14.28
CA VAL A 104 15.56 3.35 -13.99
C VAL A 104 16.00 4.76 -14.39
N THR A 105 15.17 5.45 -15.17
CA THR A 105 15.50 6.80 -15.66
C THR A 105 14.31 7.75 -15.66
N THR A 106 14.57 9.05 -15.55
CA THR A 106 13.58 10.12 -15.82
C THR A 106 13.43 10.45 -17.31
N GLY A 107 14.21 9.80 -18.18
CA GLY A 107 14.18 9.94 -19.63
C GLY A 107 13.54 8.76 -20.36
N HIS A 108 13.93 8.55 -21.61
CA HIS A 108 13.45 7.43 -22.45
C HIS A 108 14.62 6.53 -22.87
N PHE A 109 14.33 5.36 -23.42
CA PHE A 109 15.35 4.48 -24.03
C PHE A 109 15.24 4.56 -25.54
N SER A 110 16.38 4.64 -26.23
CA SER A 110 16.43 4.49 -27.69
C SER A 110 15.96 3.10 -28.13
N PRO A 111 15.42 2.92 -29.34
CA PRO A 111 15.05 1.59 -29.87
C PRO A 111 16.20 0.58 -29.78
N ASP A 112 17.40 0.98 -30.19
CA ASP A 112 18.60 0.14 -30.13
C ASP A 112 18.94 -0.27 -28.68
N ALA A 113 18.72 0.61 -27.70
CA ALA A 113 18.93 0.29 -26.28
C ALA A 113 17.90 -0.73 -25.78
N GLN A 114 16.65 -0.68 -26.26
CA GLN A 114 15.62 -1.66 -25.91
C GLN A 114 15.96 -3.05 -26.48
N ASP A 115 16.40 -3.10 -27.73
CA ASP A 115 16.85 -4.34 -28.37
C ASP A 115 18.07 -4.94 -27.66
N GLU A 116 19.03 -4.11 -27.29
CA GLU A 116 20.22 -4.55 -26.57
C GLU A 116 19.89 -5.05 -25.16
N ALA A 117 18.95 -4.40 -24.46
CA ALA A 117 18.56 -4.79 -23.10
C ALA A 117 18.01 -6.22 -23.04
N GLY A 118 17.27 -6.64 -24.08
CA GLY A 118 16.81 -8.02 -24.23
C GLY A 118 17.95 -9.05 -24.25
N LYS A 119 19.08 -8.72 -24.89
CA LYS A 119 20.24 -9.62 -25.01
C LYS A 119 21.00 -9.78 -23.69
N TYR A 120 21.03 -8.74 -22.85
CA TYR A 120 21.78 -8.74 -21.59
C TYR A 120 20.90 -9.04 -20.36
N ASN A 121 19.62 -9.38 -20.54
CA ASN A 121 18.62 -9.52 -19.46
C ASN A 121 18.55 -8.27 -18.55
N VAL A 122 18.59 -7.10 -19.18
CA VAL A 122 18.44 -5.81 -18.51
C VAL A 122 16.98 -5.38 -18.59
N LYS A 123 16.38 -4.99 -17.47
CA LYS A 123 15.02 -4.45 -17.43
C LYS A 123 15.06 -2.93 -17.49
N LEU A 124 14.11 -2.34 -18.21
CA LEU A 124 14.08 -0.91 -18.49
C LEU A 124 12.86 -0.26 -17.86
N VAL A 125 13.07 0.78 -17.07
CA VAL A 125 12.02 1.60 -16.46
C VAL A 125 12.21 3.05 -16.92
N SER A 126 11.42 3.45 -17.92
CA SER A 126 11.42 4.81 -18.47
C SER A 126 10.74 5.79 -17.51
N GLY A 127 10.89 7.10 -17.76
CA GLY A 127 10.31 8.15 -16.93
C GLY A 127 8.79 8.05 -16.79
N ASP A 128 8.07 7.79 -17.87
CA ASP A 128 6.61 7.62 -17.84
C ASP A 128 6.20 6.39 -17.05
N LEU A 129 6.90 5.27 -17.26
CA LEU A 129 6.66 4.03 -16.52
C LEU A 129 6.96 4.23 -15.02
N LEU A 130 8.05 4.92 -14.69
CA LEU A 130 8.42 5.25 -13.33
C LEU A 130 7.36 6.10 -12.64
N VAL A 131 6.85 7.15 -13.29
CA VAL A 131 5.74 7.96 -12.75
C VAL A 131 4.50 7.11 -12.51
N GLY A 132 4.16 6.22 -13.45
CA GLY A 132 3.05 5.28 -13.30
C GLY A 132 3.25 4.32 -12.12
N MET A 133 4.47 3.84 -11.89
CA MET A 133 4.82 3.00 -10.75
C MET A 133 4.77 3.77 -9.43
N LEU A 134 5.35 4.96 -9.37
CA LEU A 134 5.34 5.81 -8.18
C LEU A 134 3.92 6.17 -7.76
N ASN A 135 3.07 6.63 -8.69
CA ASN A 135 1.67 6.94 -8.39
C ASN A 135 0.85 5.70 -7.99
N ARG A 136 1.31 4.50 -8.33
CA ARG A 136 0.65 3.23 -7.99
C ARG A 136 1.06 2.69 -6.63
N TYR A 137 2.33 2.83 -6.27
CA TYR A 137 2.91 2.16 -5.09
C TYR A 137 3.29 3.12 -3.97
N LEU A 138 3.55 4.40 -4.29
CA LEU A 138 3.90 5.44 -3.32
C LEU A 138 2.88 6.60 -3.39
N GLU A 139 1.88 6.58 -2.52
CA GLU A 139 1.09 7.78 -2.22
C GLU A 139 2.06 8.87 -1.70
N LYS A 140 2.08 10.10 -2.26
CA LYS A 140 2.91 11.17 -1.69
C LYS A 140 2.52 11.35 -0.22
N PRO A 141 3.48 11.38 0.73
CA PRO A 141 3.19 11.88 2.06
C PRO A 141 2.63 13.30 1.91
N VAL A 142 1.45 13.53 2.47
CA VAL A 142 0.95 14.88 2.69
C VAL A 142 1.98 15.56 3.58
N ALA A 143 2.72 16.53 3.05
CA ALA A 143 3.48 17.43 3.89
C ALA A 143 2.48 18.13 4.82
N LEU A 144 2.61 17.87 6.12
CA LEU A 144 1.89 18.60 7.15
C LEU A 144 2.39 20.06 7.08
N TYR A 145 1.51 21.00 6.74
CA TYR A 145 1.86 22.41 6.73
C TYR A 145 1.07 23.15 7.81
N GLU A 146 1.78 23.59 8.84
CA GLU A 146 1.40 24.76 9.63
C GLU A 146 1.98 26.01 8.96
N GLY A 147 1.11 26.99 8.62
CA GLY A 147 1.50 28.39 8.42
C GLY A 147 2.13 28.85 7.09
N GLY A 148 1.30 29.27 6.11
CA GLY A 148 1.44 30.54 5.37
C GLY A 148 2.48 30.76 4.24
N ILE A 149 1.94 31.03 3.03
CA ILE A 149 2.42 31.83 1.86
C ILE A 149 3.39 31.23 0.81
N ALA A 150 2.77 30.90 -0.35
CA ALA A 150 3.08 31.05 -1.79
C ALA A 150 4.50 30.90 -2.40
N VAL A 151 4.57 30.09 -3.47
CA VAL A 151 4.86 30.59 -4.84
C VAL A 151 3.91 29.90 -5.84
N ALA A 152 3.13 30.72 -6.56
CA ALA A 152 2.46 30.34 -7.78
C ALA A 152 3.35 30.72 -8.96
N THR A 153 3.59 29.81 -9.91
CA THR A 153 3.91 30.21 -11.29
C THR A 153 3.43 29.15 -12.30
N GLY A 154 2.31 29.47 -12.97
CA GLY A 154 1.88 29.11 -14.33
C GLY A 154 1.84 27.63 -14.76
N LYS A 155 0.89 27.15 -15.56
CA LYS A 155 -0.26 27.71 -16.27
C LYS A 155 -1.41 26.69 -16.11
N GLU A 156 -2.59 27.08 -16.57
CA GLU A 156 -3.92 26.44 -16.45
C GLU A 156 -4.00 24.93 -16.18
N PRO A 157 -5.03 24.47 -15.42
CA PRO A 157 -5.24 23.05 -15.19
C PRO A 157 -5.37 22.33 -16.54
N TYR A 158 -4.46 21.39 -16.78
CA TYR A 158 -4.59 20.42 -17.86
C TYR A 158 -5.94 19.73 -17.72
N GLU A 159 -6.84 19.98 -18.66
CA GLU A 159 -8.08 19.22 -18.76
C GLU A 159 -7.73 17.76 -19.03
N ILE A 160 -8.11 16.90 -18.09
CA ILE A 160 -8.06 15.45 -18.27
C ILE A 160 -8.93 15.14 -19.50
N PRO A 161 -8.40 14.49 -20.55
CA PRO A 161 -9.22 14.02 -21.66
C PRO A 161 -10.41 13.25 -21.11
N GLN A 162 -11.60 13.73 -21.47
CA GLN A 162 -12.87 13.16 -21.06
C GLN A 162 -13.12 11.86 -21.81
N ASP A 163 -12.38 10.79 -21.53
CA ASP A 163 -12.75 9.46 -22.05
C ASP A 163 -12.39 8.36 -21.04
N ASP A 164 -13.43 7.60 -20.70
CA ASP A 164 -13.45 6.16 -20.42
C ASP A 164 -12.08 5.50 -20.21
N ALA A 165 -11.49 5.67 -19.01
CA ALA A 165 -10.42 4.79 -18.56
C ALA A 165 -11.01 3.39 -18.34
N GLU A 166 -11.20 2.67 -19.44
CA GLU A 166 -11.36 1.24 -19.47
C GLU A 166 -10.25 0.66 -18.59
N LEU A 167 -10.62 -0.14 -17.60
CA LEU A 167 -9.63 -0.76 -16.74
C LEU A 167 -8.79 -1.67 -17.63
N LEU A 168 -7.56 -1.25 -17.92
CA LEU A 168 -6.58 -2.12 -18.56
C LEU A 168 -6.18 -3.20 -17.54
N LEU A 169 -6.97 -4.27 -17.54
CA LEU A 169 -6.68 -5.49 -16.77
C LEU A 169 -5.41 -6.13 -17.33
N ARG A 170 -4.61 -6.72 -16.46
CA ARG A 170 -3.44 -7.50 -16.92
C ARG A 170 -3.92 -8.78 -17.60
N ASP A 171 -3.05 -9.40 -18.38
CA ASP A 171 -3.29 -10.77 -18.88
C ASP A 171 -3.61 -11.72 -17.70
N ASN A 172 -4.69 -12.48 -17.85
CA ASN A 172 -5.28 -13.38 -16.85
C ASN A 172 -5.84 -12.70 -15.58
N GLU A 173 -6.13 -11.40 -15.63
CA GLU A 173 -6.89 -10.70 -14.58
C GLU A 173 -8.38 -10.68 -14.94
N GLU A 174 -9.20 -11.40 -14.17
CA GLU A 174 -10.64 -11.57 -14.42
C GLU A 174 -11.47 -10.81 -13.39
N ILE A 175 -12.53 -10.13 -13.83
CA ILE A 175 -13.49 -9.48 -12.93
C ILE A 175 -14.44 -10.54 -12.38
N LEU A 176 -14.50 -10.62 -11.05
CA LEU A 176 -15.29 -11.58 -10.30
C LEU A 176 -16.54 -10.95 -9.67
N LEU A 177 -16.48 -9.65 -9.38
CA LEU A 177 -17.60 -8.91 -8.83
C LEU A 177 -17.63 -7.47 -9.36
N ARG A 178 -18.83 -6.97 -9.63
CA ARG A 178 -19.12 -5.57 -9.92
C ARG A 178 -20.33 -5.15 -9.13
N GLU A 179 -20.16 -4.20 -8.21
CA GLU A 179 -21.23 -3.73 -7.34
C GLU A 179 -21.22 -2.21 -7.22
N THR A 180 -22.40 -1.61 -7.06
CA THR A 180 -22.49 -0.19 -6.68
C THR A 180 -22.55 -0.09 -5.17
N VAL A 181 -21.60 0.63 -4.58
CA VAL A 181 -21.46 0.78 -3.14
C VAL A 181 -21.41 2.25 -2.77
N ASN A 182 -21.79 2.57 -1.53
CA ASN A 182 -21.60 3.92 -1.00
C ASN A 182 -20.47 3.94 0.02
N LEU A 183 -19.51 4.84 -0.20
CA LEU A 183 -18.38 5.11 0.69
C LEU A 183 -18.46 6.54 1.16
N ASN A 184 -18.57 6.75 2.47
CA ASN A 184 -18.57 8.08 3.09
C ASN A 184 -19.58 9.07 2.48
N GLY A 185 -20.72 8.58 1.96
CA GLY A 185 -21.76 9.39 1.34
C GLY A 185 -21.68 9.49 -0.19
N ASN A 186 -20.56 9.12 -0.81
CA ASN A 186 -20.40 9.13 -2.26
C ASN A 186 -20.67 7.75 -2.87
N GLY A 187 -21.23 7.71 -4.08
CA GLY A 187 -21.45 6.48 -4.83
C GLY A 187 -20.17 6.03 -5.53
N TYR A 188 -19.87 4.74 -5.47
CA TYR A 188 -18.73 4.10 -6.13
C TYR A 188 -19.19 2.84 -6.86
N GLU A 189 -18.54 2.55 -7.99
CA GLU A 189 -18.50 1.22 -8.58
C GLU A 189 -17.31 0.47 -7.96
N LEU A 190 -17.60 -0.60 -7.23
CA LEU A 190 -16.65 -1.57 -6.72
C LEU A 190 -16.47 -2.68 -7.74
N LEU A 191 -15.23 -2.92 -8.15
CA LEU A 191 -14.87 -4.00 -9.05
C LEU A 191 -13.84 -4.87 -8.36
N LEU A 192 -14.15 -6.13 -8.13
CA LEU A 192 -13.19 -7.10 -7.58
C LEU A 192 -12.73 -8.01 -8.70
N SER A 193 -11.44 -8.06 -8.95
CA SER A 193 -10.79 -9.05 -9.79
C SER A 193 -10.10 -10.11 -8.93
N ASN A 194 -9.57 -11.16 -9.59
CA ASN A 194 -8.69 -12.14 -8.95
C ASN A 194 -7.36 -11.54 -8.42
N ARG A 195 -7.08 -10.25 -8.67
CA ARG A 195 -5.84 -9.56 -8.25
C ARG A 195 -6.04 -8.26 -7.49
N ASN A 196 -7.10 -7.52 -7.78
CA ASN A 196 -7.29 -6.16 -7.30
C ASN A 196 -8.76 -5.88 -6.98
N LEU A 197 -9.00 -5.05 -5.98
CA LEU A 197 -10.25 -4.35 -5.77
C LEU A 197 -10.09 -2.91 -6.27
N PHE A 198 -10.97 -2.48 -7.15
CA PHE A 198 -11.03 -1.12 -7.67
C PHE A 198 -12.27 -0.42 -7.14
N LEU A 199 -12.12 0.87 -6.82
CA LEU A 199 -13.24 1.74 -6.46
C LEU A 199 -13.23 2.93 -7.42
N LYS A 200 -14.24 2.99 -8.28
CA LYS A 200 -14.46 4.11 -9.19
C LYS A 200 -15.57 4.99 -8.65
N GLU A 201 -15.30 6.26 -8.37
CA GLU A 201 -16.33 7.20 -7.95
C GLU A 201 -17.32 7.45 -9.10
N VAL A 202 -18.61 7.41 -8.81
CA VAL A 202 -19.69 7.68 -9.76
C VAL A 202 -20.07 9.16 -9.65
N GLY A 203 -20.05 9.87 -10.78
CA GLY A 203 -20.42 11.28 -10.81
C GLY A 203 -21.88 11.53 -10.42
N PHE A 204 -22.13 12.56 -9.61
CA PHE A 204 -23.48 12.91 -9.12
C PHE A 204 -24.46 13.33 -10.24
N LEU A 205 -23.94 13.83 -11.37
CA LEU A 205 -24.73 14.34 -12.50
C LEU A 205 -24.34 13.68 -13.84
N SER A 206 -23.45 12.69 -13.83
CA SER A 206 -22.92 12.05 -15.04
C SER A 206 -22.74 10.55 -14.80
N ARG A 207 -23.02 9.71 -15.80
CA ARG A 207 -22.70 8.26 -15.77
C ARG A 207 -21.19 7.98 -15.82
N LYS A 208 -20.34 9.02 -15.93
CA LYS A 208 -18.89 8.90 -15.91
C LYS A 208 -18.40 8.40 -14.55
N THR A 209 -17.49 7.43 -14.58
CA THR A 209 -16.83 6.90 -13.39
C THR A 209 -15.35 7.30 -13.40
N THR A 210 -14.76 7.54 -12.23
CA THR A 210 -13.34 7.91 -12.10
C THR A 210 -12.68 6.98 -11.10
N LEU A 211 -11.63 6.25 -11.51
CA LEU A 211 -10.87 5.38 -10.59
C LEU A 211 -10.25 6.21 -9.47
N LYS A 212 -10.60 5.91 -8.22
CA LYS A 212 -10.05 6.57 -7.02
C LYS A 212 -9.11 5.69 -6.23
N HIS A 213 -9.42 4.40 -6.14
CA HIS A 213 -8.62 3.45 -5.38
C HIS A 213 -8.41 2.16 -6.16
N LYS A 214 -7.20 1.62 -6.04
CA LYS A 214 -6.82 0.28 -6.47
C LYS A 214 -6.11 -0.39 -5.31
N ILE A 215 -6.70 -1.48 -4.80
CA ILE A 215 -6.21 -2.21 -3.64
C ILE A 215 -5.83 -3.60 -4.13
N ALA A 216 -4.55 -3.98 -4.02
CA ALA A 216 -4.16 -5.35 -4.31
C ALA A 216 -4.86 -6.30 -3.32
N VAL A 217 -5.39 -7.42 -3.81
CA VAL A 217 -6.06 -8.43 -2.97
C VAL A 217 -5.13 -8.93 -1.87
N THR A 218 -3.82 -9.01 -2.13
CA THR A 218 -2.79 -9.37 -1.15
C THR A 218 -2.78 -8.46 0.07
N ASN A 219 -3.19 -7.20 -0.10
CA ASN A 219 -3.26 -6.21 0.95
C ASN A 219 -4.63 -6.22 1.66
N ILE A 220 -5.59 -7.02 1.21
CA ILE A 220 -6.87 -7.17 1.90
C ILE A 220 -6.70 -8.20 3.02
N ILE A 221 -6.77 -7.72 4.27
CA ILE A 221 -6.63 -8.55 5.47
C ILE A 221 -7.96 -9.27 5.76
N GLY A 222 -9.10 -8.62 5.52
CA GLY A 222 -10.43 -9.22 5.66
C GLY A 222 -11.56 -8.22 5.56
N ALA A 223 -12.80 -8.71 5.60
CA ALA A 223 -14.00 -7.89 5.67
C ALA A 223 -14.96 -8.46 6.70
N MET A 224 -15.77 -7.61 7.33
CA MET A 224 -16.78 -8.05 8.30
C MET A 224 -18.07 -7.26 8.12
N GLN A 225 -19.21 -7.92 8.35
CA GLN A 225 -20.49 -7.25 8.41
C GLN A 225 -20.56 -6.37 9.67
N GLY A 226 -20.62 -5.06 9.46
CA GLY A 226 -20.91 -4.07 10.50
C GLY A 226 -22.38 -3.66 10.52
N LYS A 227 -22.73 -2.84 11.52
CA LYS A 227 -24.11 -2.34 11.71
C LYS A 227 -24.63 -1.52 10.52
N ASN A 228 -23.74 -0.80 9.84
CA ASN A 228 -24.08 0.18 8.79
C ASN A 228 -23.48 -0.17 7.41
N GLY A 229 -23.09 -1.43 7.20
CA GLY A 229 -22.40 -1.88 5.99
C GLY A 229 -21.23 -2.80 6.32
N ILE A 230 -20.41 -3.09 5.32
CA ILE A 230 -19.26 -3.97 5.37
C ILE A 230 -18.02 -3.16 5.73
N LEU A 231 -17.31 -3.57 6.78
CA LEU A 231 -16.01 -3.01 7.12
C LEU A 231 -14.93 -3.82 6.41
N LEU A 232 -14.27 -3.21 5.43
CA LEU A 232 -13.11 -3.76 4.74
C LEU A 232 -11.83 -3.33 5.46
N PHE A 233 -10.96 -4.30 5.76
CA PHE A 233 -9.68 -4.11 6.41
C PHE A 233 -8.55 -4.38 5.43
N THR A 234 -7.67 -3.40 5.25
CA THR A 234 -6.46 -3.52 4.42
C THR A 234 -5.21 -3.35 5.25
N GLY A 235 -4.16 -4.07 4.87
CA GLY A 235 -2.87 -4.16 5.56
C GLY A 235 -1.73 -3.41 4.89
N GLY A 236 -0.55 -3.58 5.49
CA GLY A 236 0.69 -2.91 5.16
C GLY A 236 1.46 -2.59 6.44
N LYS A 237 2.21 -1.49 6.45
CA LYS A 237 2.81 -0.94 7.69
C LYS A 237 1.72 -0.68 8.74
N ASP A 238 0.61 -0.08 8.31
CA ASP A 238 -0.58 0.22 9.12
C ASP A 238 -1.81 -0.53 8.61
N ILE A 239 -2.84 -0.64 9.46
CA ILE A 239 -4.18 -1.08 9.04
C ILE A 239 -5.00 0.13 8.61
N ARG A 240 -5.74 -0.02 7.51
CA ARG A 240 -6.78 0.91 7.10
C ARG A 240 -8.14 0.21 7.11
N THR A 241 -9.17 0.97 7.45
CA THR A 241 -10.56 0.49 7.45
C THR A 241 -11.42 1.33 6.52
N CYS A 242 -12.29 0.67 5.76
CA CYS A 242 -13.21 1.32 4.83
C CYS A 242 -14.62 0.75 5.05
N LEU A 243 -15.60 1.64 5.25
CA LEU A 243 -17.00 1.25 5.37
C LEU A 243 -17.68 1.27 4.00
N ILE A 244 -18.01 0.09 3.50
CA ILE A 244 -18.72 -0.16 2.25
C ILE A 244 -20.19 -0.41 2.56
N LYS A 245 -21.09 0.50 2.16
CA LYS A 245 -22.52 0.19 2.14
C LYS A 245 -22.81 -0.70 0.94
N GLY A 246 -22.99 -2.00 1.19
CA GLY A 246 -23.22 -3.02 0.18
C GLY A 246 -23.78 -4.31 0.81
N ASP A 247 -24.01 -5.32 -0.02
CA ASP A 247 -24.56 -6.63 0.36
C ASP A 247 -23.45 -7.61 0.79
N GLY A 248 -23.76 -8.51 1.73
CA GLY A 248 -22.86 -9.52 2.30
C GLY A 248 -22.19 -10.42 1.26
N LYS A 249 -22.78 -10.57 0.06
CA LYS A 249 -22.15 -11.26 -1.09
C LYS A 249 -20.75 -10.75 -1.40
N ILE A 250 -20.48 -9.46 -1.18
CA ILE A 250 -19.15 -8.87 -1.37
C ILE A 250 -18.12 -9.56 -0.45
N ILE A 251 -18.51 -9.90 0.79
CA ILE A 251 -17.65 -10.58 1.75
C ILE A 251 -17.31 -11.98 1.25
N ASP A 252 -18.32 -12.75 0.81
CA ASP A 252 -18.12 -14.13 0.35
C ASP A 252 -17.15 -14.19 -0.84
N VAL A 253 -17.31 -13.30 -1.83
CA VAL A 253 -16.40 -13.23 -2.97
C VAL A 253 -15.01 -12.79 -2.53
N LEU A 254 -14.90 -11.79 -1.64
CA LEU A 254 -13.60 -11.36 -1.10
C LEU A 254 -12.87 -12.50 -0.39
N GLU A 255 -13.57 -13.32 0.39
CA GLU A 255 -12.98 -14.47 1.06
C GLU A 255 -12.50 -15.53 0.07
N GLN A 256 -13.29 -15.85 -0.94
CA GLN A 256 -12.91 -16.79 -2.00
C GLN A 256 -11.65 -16.32 -2.73
N VAL A 257 -11.60 -15.05 -3.14
CA VAL A 257 -10.44 -14.48 -3.84
C VAL A 257 -9.21 -14.50 -2.96
N LYS A 258 -9.34 -14.26 -1.65
CA LYS A 258 -8.21 -14.35 -0.73
C LYS A 258 -7.68 -15.79 -0.59
N MET A 259 -8.55 -16.79 -0.64
CA MET A 259 -8.15 -18.20 -0.56
C MET A 259 -7.34 -18.67 -1.78
N THR A 260 -7.50 -18.02 -2.94
CA THR A 260 -6.77 -18.37 -4.17
C THR A 260 -5.40 -17.70 -4.27
N VAL A 261 -5.09 -16.71 -3.42
CA VAL A 261 -3.80 -16.02 -3.39
C VAL A 261 -2.82 -16.75 -2.46
N PRO A 262 -1.75 -17.38 -2.98
CA PRO A 262 -0.79 -18.10 -2.15
C PRO A 262 0.00 -17.15 -1.23
N GLY A 263 0.28 -17.58 0.00
CA GLY A 263 1.17 -16.84 0.90
C GLY A 263 0.57 -15.57 1.53
N GLN A 264 -0.75 -15.51 1.70
CA GLN A 264 -1.41 -14.38 2.37
C GLN A 264 -0.77 -14.09 3.73
N ALA A 265 -0.08 -12.95 3.80
CA ALA A 265 0.84 -12.67 4.90
C ALA A 265 0.12 -12.32 6.21
N GLU A 266 -1.08 -11.77 6.17
CA GLU A 266 -1.81 -11.32 7.38
C GLU A 266 -3.32 -11.46 7.17
N LYS A 267 -4.03 -12.07 8.13
CA LYS A 267 -5.48 -12.33 8.06
C LYS A 267 -6.21 -11.68 9.21
N LEU A 268 -7.42 -11.16 8.95
CA LEU A 268 -8.31 -10.64 9.98
C LEU A 268 -8.83 -11.81 10.80
N ILE A 269 -8.70 -11.73 12.12
CA ILE A 269 -9.23 -12.74 13.04
C ILE A 269 -10.46 -12.16 13.76
N LYS A 270 -10.35 -10.92 14.25
CA LYS A 270 -11.44 -10.31 15.01
C LYS A 270 -11.42 -8.78 14.90
N PHE A 271 -12.61 -8.20 14.93
CA PHE A 271 -12.82 -6.77 15.16
C PHE A 271 -13.84 -6.62 16.29
N SER A 272 -13.64 -5.63 17.16
CA SER A 272 -14.64 -5.27 18.16
C SER A 272 -14.63 -3.78 18.47
N ARG A 273 -15.74 -3.32 19.06
CA ARG A 273 -15.89 -1.98 19.60
C ARG A 273 -16.41 -2.07 21.03
N ALA A 274 -15.65 -1.52 21.98
CA ALA A 274 -15.98 -1.45 23.40
C ALA A 274 -15.97 0.01 23.86
N GLY A 275 -17.15 0.59 24.04
CA GLY A 275 -17.28 2.04 24.25
C GLY A 275 -16.73 2.81 23.06
N ASN A 276 -15.72 3.66 23.30
CA ASN A 276 -15.05 4.46 22.27
C ASN A 276 -13.77 3.80 21.74
N THR A 277 -13.44 2.60 22.21
CA THR A 277 -12.25 1.85 21.77
C THR A 277 -12.64 0.85 20.70
N GLU A 278 -11.90 0.86 19.60
CA GLU A 278 -11.97 -0.18 18.58
C GLU A 278 -10.69 -0.97 18.53
N SER A 279 -10.83 -2.28 18.40
CA SER A 279 -9.72 -3.21 18.41
C SER A 279 -9.81 -4.16 17.22
N VAL A 280 -8.69 -4.36 16.54
CA VAL A 280 -8.53 -5.29 15.42
C VAL A 280 -7.44 -6.30 15.78
N LEU A 281 -7.78 -7.58 15.75
CA LEU A 281 -6.85 -8.69 15.86
C LEU A 281 -6.62 -9.28 14.47
N THR A 282 -5.35 -9.36 14.07
CA THR A 282 -4.91 -10.12 12.90
C THR A 282 -4.10 -11.34 13.32
N SER A 283 -3.74 -12.19 12.35
CA SER A 283 -2.81 -13.30 12.54
C SER A 283 -1.39 -12.88 12.91
N LYS A 284 -1.07 -11.58 12.94
CA LYS A 284 0.27 -11.08 13.28
C LYS A 284 0.28 -10.05 14.40
N ARG A 285 -0.76 -9.22 14.50
CA ARG A 285 -0.73 -7.96 15.26
C ARG A 285 -2.11 -7.59 15.81
N ILE A 286 -2.12 -6.78 16.85
CA ILE A 286 -3.33 -6.11 17.36
C ILE A 286 -3.21 -4.62 17.11
N PHE A 287 -4.24 -4.02 16.53
CA PHE A 287 -4.37 -2.58 16.38
C PHE A 287 -5.51 -2.08 17.24
N VAL A 288 -5.33 -0.89 17.81
CA VAL A 288 -6.31 -0.27 18.71
C VAL A 288 -6.45 1.20 18.32
N ARG A 289 -7.66 1.73 18.35
CA ARG A 289 -7.89 3.18 18.26
C ARG A 289 -8.96 3.60 19.26
N GLU A 290 -8.85 4.84 19.72
CA GLU A 290 -9.84 5.46 20.59
C GLU A 290 -10.46 6.68 19.88
N ASN A 291 -11.75 6.93 20.06
CA ASN A 291 -12.46 8.13 19.59
C ASN A 291 -12.31 8.45 18.08
N ASP A 292 -12.29 7.43 17.21
CA ASP A 292 -12.10 7.58 15.76
C ASP A 292 -10.76 8.24 15.33
N ASP A 293 -9.76 8.30 16.23
CA ASP A 293 -8.40 8.70 15.91
C ASP A 293 -7.68 7.64 15.04
N THR A 294 -6.44 7.93 14.65
CA THR A 294 -5.56 7.00 13.92
C THR A 294 -5.32 5.70 14.69
N TRP A 295 -5.22 4.57 13.98
CA TRP A 295 -4.81 3.29 14.56
C TRP A 295 -3.47 3.45 15.28
N GLN A 296 -3.46 3.15 16.58
CA GLN A 296 -2.27 3.18 17.40
C GLN A 296 -1.37 1.98 17.09
N CYS A 297 -0.08 2.14 17.36
CA CYS A 297 1.00 1.22 16.99
C CYS A 297 0.62 -0.24 17.24
N PRO A 298 0.88 -1.13 16.25
CA PRO A 298 0.51 -2.52 16.38
C PRO A 298 1.24 -3.19 17.54
N LEU A 299 0.49 -3.92 18.36
CA LEU A 299 1.07 -4.87 19.31
C LEU A 299 1.40 -6.15 18.56
N SER A 300 2.69 -6.41 18.40
CA SER A 300 3.25 -7.66 17.85
C SER A 300 4.02 -8.40 18.95
N ARG A 301 4.43 -9.66 18.71
CA ARG A 301 5.21 -10.48 19.67
C ARG A 301 4.52 -10.68 21.03
N ILE A 302 3.22 -10.97 20.99
CA ILE A 302 2.44 -11.28 22.18
C ILE A 302 2.87 -12.67 22.68
N SER A 303 3.45 -12.75 23.87
CA SER A 303 3.90 -14.02 24.45
C SER A 303 2.82 -14.73 25.24
N SER A 304 1.93 -13.97 25.88
CA SER A 304 0.77 -14.53 26.58
C SER A 304 -0.35 -13.51 26.75
N VAL A 305 -1.56 -14.02 27.06
CA VAL A 305 -2.76 -13.20 27.29
C VAL A 305 -3.49 -13.68 28.55
N GLY A 306 -3.86 -12.73 29.40
CA GLY A 306 -4.62 -12.93 30.63
C GLY A 306 -5.99 -12.23 30.59
N LEU A 307 -6.89 -12.65 31.49
CA LEU A 307 -8.18 -11.99 31.71
C LEU A 307 -8.10 -11.11 32.95
N LYS A 308 -8.62 -9.89 32.87
CA LYS A 308 -8.80 -9.02 34.05
C LYS A 308 -10.29 -8.95 34.38
N LYS A 309 -10.69 -9.48 35.55
CA LYS A 309 -12.06 -9.34 36.04
C LYS A 309 -12.32 -7.88 36.43
N GLY A 310 -13.28 -7.25 35.76
CA GLY A 310 -13.81 -5.94 36.17
C GLY A 310 -14.81 -6.07 37.32
N LEU A 311 -14.95 -5.02 38.12
CA LEU A 311 -15.91 -4.93 39.24
C LEU A 311 -17.39 -4.88 38.82
N VAL A 312 -17.66 -4.60 37.54
CA VAL A 312 -19.01 -4.46 36.98
C VAL A 312 -19.08 -5.27 35.69
N PHE A 313 -20.17 -6.02 35.52
CA PHE A 313 -20.49 -6.97 34.45
C PHE A 313 -20.44 -6.44 33.00
N ARG A 314 -19.78 -5.31 32.71
CA ARG A 314 -19.84 -4.67 31.39
C ARG A 314 -18.55 -4.17 30.75
N ASN A 315 -17.36 -4.39 31.31
CA ASN A 315 -16.11 -4.09 30.59
C ASN A 315 -15.04 -5.16 30.83
N SER A 316 -14.99 -6.12 29.92
CA SER A 316 -14.11 -7.29 29.97
C SER A 316 -12.76 -6.92 29.37
N ARG A 317 -11.77 -6.59 30.21
CA ARG A 317 -10.41 -6.24 29.75
C ARG A 317 -9.55 -7.50 29.59
N ILE A 318 -8.67 -7.50 28.59
CA ILE A 318 -7.57 -8.45 28.47
C ILE A 318 -6.25 -7.80 28.89
N ILE A 319 -5.33 -8.63 29.38
CA ILE A 319 -3.96 -8.24 29.67
C ILE A 319 -3.08 -8.92 28.64
N LEU A 320 -2.31 -8.13 27.91
CA LEU A 320 -1.34 -8.61 26.93
C LEU A 320 0.06 -8.50 27.53
N TYR A 321 0.83 -9.57 27.38
CA TYR A 321 2.26 -9.58 27.67
C TYR A 321 3.01 -9.56 26.34
N VAL A 322 3.74 -8.48 26.10
CA VAL A 322 4.44 -8.23 24.83
C VAL A 322 5.94 -8.34 25.07
N THR A 323 6.62 -9.16 24.26
CA THR A 323 8.06 -9.42 24.43
C THR A 323 8.88 -8.52 23.51
N GLY A 324 9.67 -7.63 24.12
CA GLY A 324 10.71 -6.83 23.48
C GLY A 324 12.07 -7.07 24.16
N GLU A 325 12.80 -6.00 24.48
CA GLU A 325 13.97 -6.06 25.38
C GLU A 325 13.57 -6.44 26.81
N SER A 326 12.35 -6.09 27.21
CA SER A 326 11.69 -6.52 28.44
C SER A 326 10.25 -6.94 28.14
N VAL A 327 9.62 -7.69 29.05
CA VAL A 327 8.19 -8.01 28.96
C VAL A 327 7.37 -6.79 29.41
N GLU A 328 6.62 -6.20 28.48
CA GLU A 328 5.70 -5.10 28.76
C GLU A 328 4.29 -5.64 28.98
N LYS A 329 3.59 -5.11 29.99
CA LYS A 329 2.18 -5.42 30.27
C LYS A 329 1.29 -4.32 29.70
N LYS A 330 0.39 -4.67 28.78
CA LYS A 330 -0.63 -3.75 28.24
C LYS A 330 -2.04 -4.22 28.57
N GLU A 331 -2.91 -3.30 28.96
CA GLU A 331 -4.32 -3.57 29.18
C GLU A 331 -5.12 -3.11 27.97
N LEU A 332 -6.02 -3.96 27.48
CA LEU A 332 -6.89 -3.62 26.37
C LEU A 332 -8.36 -3.84 26.75
N ALA A 333 -9.18 -2.83 26.49
CA ALA A 333 -10.63 -2.94 26.59
C ALA A 333 -11.17 -3.67 25.36
N VAL A 334 -11.98 -4.70 25.59
CA VAL A 334 -12.64 -5.47 24.54
C VAL A 334 -14.08 -5.77 24.94
N ASP A 335 -14.89 -6.13 23.95
CA ASP A 335 -16.30 -6.48 24.11
C ASP A 335 -16.47 -7.83 24.82
N ASP A 336 -15.69 -8.84 24.42
CA ASP A 336 -15.70 -10.20 24.97
C ASP A 336 -14.27 -10.69 25.22
N ALA A 337 -13.79 -10.55 26.46
CA ALA A 337 -12.42 -10.92 26.81
C ALA A 337 -12.12 -12.42 26.64
N VAL A 338 -13.12 -13.29 26.79
CA VAL A 338 -12.92 -14.74 26.65
C VAL A 338 -12.71 -15.09 25.17
N SER A 339 -13.57 -14.56 24.30
CA SER A 339 -13.43 -14.73 22.85
C SER A 339 -12.11 -14.13 22.34
N TRP A 340 -11.74 -12.93 22.81
CA TRP A 340 -10.47 -12.29 22.44
C TRP A 340 -9.26 -13.08 22.90
N LYS A 341 -9.26 -13.60 24.14
CA LYS A 341 -8.19 -14.46 24.65
C LYS A 341 -8.00 -15.68 23.74
N SER A 342 -9.08 -16.39 23.43
CA SER A 342 -9.03 -17.56 22.56
C SER A 342 -8.50 -17.24 21.16
N GLY A 343 -8.95 -16.12 20.56
CA GLY A 343 -8.46 -15.66 19.27
C GLY A 343 -6.97 -15.34 19.26
N ILE A 344 -6.47 -14.67 20.30
CA ILE A 344 -5.04 -14.34 20.44
C ILE A 344 -4.21 -15.61 20.64
N GLU A 345 -4.65 -16.53 21.50
CA GLU A 345 -3.95 -17.80 21.72
C GLU A 345 -3.87 -18.63 20.42
N SER A 346 -4.93 -18.62 19.60
CA SER A 346 -4.90 -19.26 18.29
C SER A 346 -3.92 -18.57 17.33
N ALA A 347 -3.89 -17.24 17.31
CA ALA A 347 -3.01 -16.47 16.45
C ALA A 347 -1.54 -16.74 16.78
N VAL A 348 -1.17 -16.68 18.07
CA VAL A 348 0.19 -16.91 18.58
C VAL A 348 0.67 -18.33 18.33
N ARG A 349 -0.20 -19.34 18.36
CA ARG A 349 0.17 -20.73 18.03
C ARG A 349 0.40 -20.98 16.54
N SER A 350 -0.17 -20.12 15.68
CA SER A 350 -0.13 -20.26 14.21
C SER A 350 1.00 -19.48 13.55
N SER A 351 1.65 -18.58 14.31
CA SER A 351 2.80 -17.76 13.95
C SER A 351 4.09 -18.38 14.46
#